data_AF-A0A434GF18-F1
#
_entry.id   AF-A0A434GF18-F1
#
_cell.length_a   1.000
_cell.length_b   1.000
_cell.length_c   1.000
_cell.angle_alpha   90.00
_cell.angle_beta   90.00
_cell.angle_gamma   90.00
#
_symmetry.space_group_name_H-M   'P 1'
#
loop_
_entity.id
_entity.type
_entity.pdbx_description
1 polymer ?
#
loop_
_entity_poly.entity_id
_entity_poly.type
_entity_poly.pdbx_seq_one_letter_code
_entity_poly.pdbx_strand_id
1 'polypeptide(L)' 'VKAAYMHCAKAFMRSDLWKPETWYDRATLPTLGQIMRDQLAVADSAEATDRWLDEEYRKTMW' A
#
# COMPACT_ATOMS: atom_id res chain seq x y z
N VAL A 1 -13.44 -21.80 -9.10
CA VAL A 1 -13.69 -20.46 -8.50
C VAL A 1 -15.18 -20.32 -8.26
N LYS A 2 -15.63 -19.92 -7.06
CA LYS A 2 -17.07 -19.78 -6.73
C LYS A 2 -17.63 -18.38 -6.98
N ALA A 3 -16.80 -17.34 -6.88
CA ALA A 3 -17.12 -15.99 -7.30
C ALA A 3 -15.81 -15.23 -7.56
N ALA A 4 -15.87 -14.23 -8.43
CA ALA A 4 -14.81 -13.25 -8.63
C ALA A 4 -15.45 -11.86 -8.50
N TYR A 5 -14.86 -11.01 -7.66
CA TYR A 5 -15.33 -9.65 -7.46
C TYR A 5 -14.36 -8.69 -8.13
N MET A 6 -14.91 -7.61 -8.67
CA MET A 6 -14.16 -6.53 -9.28
C MET A 6 -14.43 -5.25 -8.52
N HIS A 7 -13.40 -4.42 -8.39
CA HIS A 7 -13.59 -3.07 -7.89
C HIS A 7 -14.53 -2.29 -8.82
N CYS A 8 -15.35 -1.40 -8.26
CA CYS A 8 -16.24 -0.56 -9.05
C CYS A 8 -15.41 0.36 -9.95
N ALA A 9 -15.60 0.27 -11.27
CA ALA A 9 -14.87 1.12 -12.23
C ALA A 9 -15.03 2.63 -11.93
N LYS A 10 -16.20 3.04 -11.43
CA LYS A 10 -16.44 4.44 -11.02
C LYS A 10 -15.56 4.89 -9.85
N ALA A 11 -15.24 4.00 -8.91
CA ALA A 11 -14.36 4.35 -7.79
C ALA A 11 -12.94 4.63 -8.31
N PHE A 12 -12.44 3.81 -9.23
CA PHE A 12 -11.14 4.00 -9.86
C PHE A 12 -11.07 5.28 -10.72
N MET A 13 -12.15 5.61 -11.45
CA MET A 13 -12.20 6.88 -12.21
C MET A 13 -12.21 8.11 -11.30
N ARG A 14 -12.93 8.06 -10.17
CA ARG A 14 -13.09 9.19 -9.24
C ARG A 14 -11.89 9.44 -8.35
N SER A 15 -11.05 8.42 -8.13
CA SER A 15 -9.83 8.57 -7.33
C SER A 15 -8.68 9.20 -8.10
N ASP A 16 -8.83 9.37 -9.42
CA ASP A 16 -7.76 9.80 -10.34
C ASP A 16 -6.47 8.98 -10.24
N LEU A 17 -6.54 7.75 -9.69
CA LEU A 17 -5.37 6.87 -9.55
C LEU A 17 -4.71 6.53 -10.89
N TRP A 18 -5.40 6.72 -12.00
CA TRP A 18 -4.85 6.50 -13.34
C TRP A 18 -4.08 7.70 -13.91
N LYS A 19 -4.10 8.87 -13.26
CA LYS A 19 -3.40 10.10 -13.66
C LYS A 19 -2.18 10.33 -12.74
N PRO A 20 -0.95 9.97 -13.15
CA PRO A 20 0.22 10.13 -12.30
C PRO A 20 0.45 11.58 -11.83
N GLU A 21 -0.02 12.57 -12.59
CA GLU A 21 0.11 14.00 -12.28
C GLU A 21 -0.71 14.41 -11.05
N THR A 22 -1.72 13.62 -10.66
CA THR A 22 -2.53 13.88 -9.45
C THR A 22 -1.98 13.19 -8.22
N TRP A 23 -0.91 12.40 -8.34
CA TRP A 23 -0.35 11.67 -7.22
C TRP A 23 0.50 12.60 -6.35
N TYR A 24 0.36 12.45 -5.04
CA TYR A 24 1.25 13.13 -4.11
C TYR A 24 2.68 12.61 -4.27
N ASP A 25 3.66 13.47 -4.01
CA ASP A 25 5.05 13.05 -3.89
C ASP A 25 5.15 11.95 -2.83
N ARG A 26 5.72 10.80 -3.21
CA ARG A 26 5.84 9.62 -2.34
C ARG A 26 6.56 9.94 -1.04
N ALA A 27 7.52 10.87 -1.06
CA ALA A 27 8.27 11.30 0.11
C ALA A 27 7.41 12.05 1.15
N THR A 28 6.25 12.56 0.73
CA THR A 28 5.30 13.27 1.62
C THR A 28 4.28 12.34 2.28
N LEU A 29 4.15 11.11 1.78
CA LEU A 29 3.23 10.10 2.31
C LEU A 29 3.94 9.21 3.34
N PRO A 30 3.24 8.73 4.37
CA PRO A 30 3.82 7.77 5.30
C PRO A 30 4.20 6.45 4.61
N THR A 31 5.13 5.72 5.20
CA THR A 31 5.45 4.35 4.79
C THR A 31 4.37 3.38 5.24
N LEU A 32 4.35 2.18 4.66
CA LEU A 32 3.38 1.16 5.09
C LEU A 32 3.64 0.74 6.54
N GLY A 33 4.91 0.61 6.94
CA GLY A 33 5.30 0.36 8.32
C GLY A 33 4.81 1.45 9.28
N GLN A 34 4.89 2.73 8.90
CA GLN A 34 4.34 3.83 9.71
C GLN A 34 2.82 3.72 9.86
N ILE A 35 2.08 3.46 8.77
CA ILE A 35 0.63 3.27 8.82
C ILE A 35 0.28 2.07 9.70
N MET A 36 0.96 0.94 9.54
CA MET A 36 0.68 -0.27 10.31
C MET A 36 0.93 -0.05 11.80
N ARG A 37 2.05 0.57 12.19
CA ARG A 37 2.34 0.90 13.59
C ARG A 37 1.24 1.75 14.19
N ASP A 38 0.81 2.79 13.47
CA ASP A 38 -0.17 3.75 13.97
C ASP A 38 -1.60 3.17 14.03
N GLN A 39 -1.94 2.20 13.17
CA GLN A 39 -3.29 1.62 13.08
C GLN A 39 -3.45 0.29 13.82
N LEU A 40 -2.38 -0.50 13.96
CA LEU A 40 -2.45 -1.92 14.38
C LEU A 40 -1.68 -2.22 15.67
N ALA A 41 -1.08 -1.23 16.34
CA ALA A 41 -0.29 -1.40 17.56
C ALA A 41 0.78 -2.51 17.43
N VAL A 42 1.47 -2.53 16.30
CA VAL A 42 2.55 -3.50 16.02
C VAL A 42 3.75 -3.23 16.93
N ALA A 43 4.38 -4.29 17.45
CA ALA A 43 5.51 -4.17 18.38
C ALA A 43 6.81 -3.74 17.68
N ASP A 44 6.95 -4.06 16.40
CA ASP A 44 8.12 -3.69 15.61
C ASP A 44 8.12 -2.20 15.25
N SER A 45 9.32 -1.65 15.01
CA SER A 45 9.45 -0.28 14.50
C SER A 45 8.96 -0.20 13.05
N ALA A 46 8.47 0.98 12.65
CA ALA A 46 8.02 1.21 11.28
C ALA A 46 9.12 0.86 10.25
N GLU A 47 10.37 1.23 10.53
CA GLU A 47 11.52 0.94 9.68
C GLU A 47 11.84 -0.56 9.61
N ALA A 48 11.67 -1.29 10.72
CA ALA A 48 11.85 -2.73 10.72
C ALA A 48 10.76 -3.41 9.87
N THR A 49 9.51 -2.97 9.99
CA THR A 49 8.40 -3.43 9.15
C THR A 49 8.62 -3.12 7.67
N ASP A 50 9.06 -1.91 7.33
CA ASP A 50 9.31 -1.53 5.93
C ASP A 50 10.43 -2.37 5.30
N ARG A 51 11.54 -2.61 6.01
CA ARG A 51 12.61 -3.49 5.52
C ARG A 51 12.12 -4.91 5.29
N TRP A 52 11.34 -5.44 6.23
CA TRP A 52 10.77 -6.77 6.09
C TRP A 52 9.83 -6.86 4.88
N LEU A 53 8.95 -5.87 4.68
CA LEU A 53 8.06 -5.79 3.52
C LEU A 53 8.83 -5.78 2.20
N ASP A 54 9.88 -4.95 2.09
CA ASP A 54 10.72 -4.87 0.89
C ASP A 54 11.43 -6.20 0.59
N GLU A 55 11.90 -6.90 1.62
CA GLU A 55 12.51 -8.22 1.48
C GLU A 55 11.51 -9.27 1.02
N GLU A 56 10.34 -9.32 1.63
CA GLU A 56 9.32 -10.31 1.30
C GLU A 56 8.75 -10.07 -0.10
N TYR A 57 8.42 -8.83 -0.47
CA TYR A 57 7.95 -8.53 -1.83
C TYR A 57 8.96 -8.94 -2.90
N ARG A 58 10.26 -8.78 -2.65
CA ARG A 58 11.29 -9.24 -3.59
C ARG A 58 11.32 -10.75 -3.76
N LYS A 59 11.01 -11.52 -2.70
CA LYS A 59 11.03 -12.98 -2.70
C LYS A 59 9.74 -13.59 -3.24
N THR A 60 8.59 -12.95 -2.98
CA THR A 60 7.28 -13.58 -3.17
C THR A 60 6.44 -12.97 -4.28
N MET A 61 6.83 -11.83 -4.88
CA MET A 61 6.09 -11.24 -6.01
C MET A 61 6.43 -11.87 -7.37
N TRP A 62 6.77 -13.17 -7.45
CA TRP A 62 6.82 -13.91 -8.73
C TRP A 62 6.45 -15.38 -8.51
#